data_AF-A0A9R0ZST4-F1
#
_entry.id   AF-A0A9R0ZST4-F1
#
_cell.length_a   1.000
_cell.length_b   1.000
_cell.length_c   1.000
_cell.angle_alpha   90.00
_cell.angle_beta   90.00
_cell.angle_gamma   90.00
#
_symmetry.space_group_name_H-M   'P 1'
#
loop_
_entity.id
_entity.type
_entity.pdbx_description
1 polymer ?
#
loop_
_entity_poly.entity_id
_entity_poly.type
_entity_poly.pdbx_seq_one_letter_code
_entity_poly.pdbx_strand_id
1 'polypeptide(L)'
;MVLNNLAQVGIAAGAVDTTISLSLFSFCNFFGRLGGGAISEYLVRSWTIPRTALIICTQVVMIFTYLLFALGLHSTLHVAVALLGICYGIQFSAMISASSELFGLKHFGKIYNFISLGNPLGALLFNSLAGYFYDLEVEKQHATTTDFDVA
;
A
#
# COMPACT_ATOMS: atom_id res chain seq x y z
N MET A 1 -1.79 7.60 0.01
CA MET A 1 -1.72 7.47 -1.47
C MET A 1 -2.72 6.44 -2.00
N VAL A 2 -2.83 5.25 -1.39
CA VAL A 2 -3.79 4.19 -1.80
C VAL A 2 -5.26 4.62 -1.65
N LEU A 3 -5.65 5.32 -0.57
CA LEU A 3 -7.06 5.73 -0.36
C LEU A 3 -7.59 6.70 -1.43
N ASN A 4 -6.75 7.63 -1.88
CA ASN A 4 -7.09 8.59 -2.94
C ASN A 4 -7.26 7.89 -4.31
N ASN A 5 -6.41 6.89 -4.57
CA ASN A 5 -6.52 6.06 -5.77
C ASN A 5 -7.68 5.07 -5.68
N LEU A 6 -8.02 4.55 -4.50
CA LEU A 6 -9.14 3.63 -4.31
C LEU A 6 -10.49 4.31 -4.59
N ALA A 7 -10.62 5.59 -4.23
CA ALA A 7 -11.78 6.41 -4.59
C ALA A 7 -11.87 6.63 -6.10
N GLN A 8 -10.76 6.96 -6.76
CA GLN A 8 -10.71 7.12 -8.23
C GLN A 8 -10.94 5.81 -8.99
N VAL A 9 -10.40 4.71 -8.48
CA VAL A 9 -10.59 3.36 -9.02
C VAL A 9 -12.02 2.87 -8.81
N GLY A 10 -12.65 3.19 -7.68
CA GLY A 10 -14.08 2.91 -7.45
C GLY A 10 -14.99 3.68 -8.42
N ILE A 11 -14.65 4.93 -8.73
CA ILE A 11 -15.34 5.74 -9.74
C ILE A 11 -15.10 5.18 -11.16
N ALA A 12 -13.86 4.81 -11.50
CA ALA A 12 -13.47 4.30 -12.81
C ALA A 12 -14.02 2.89 -13.11
N ALA A 13 -14.21 2.05 -12.08
CA ALA A 13 -14.79 0.71 -12.21
C ALA A 13 -16.33 0.73 -12.35
N GLY A 14 -16.96 1.92 -12.36
CA GLY A 14 -18.42 2.06 -12.46
C GLY A 14 -19.17 1.50 -11.24
N ALA A 15 -18.51 1.39 -10.09
CA ALA A 15 -19.08 0.80 -8.90
C ALA A 15 -20.04 1.77 -8.20
N VAL A 16 -21.26 1.29 -7.94
CA VAL A 16 -22.46 2.05 -7.58
C VAL A 16 -22.40 2.77 -6.22
N ASP A 17 -21.44 2.51 -5.34
CA ASP A 17 -21.32 3.27 -4.08
C ASP A 17 -19.91 3.21 -3.49
N THR A 18 -19.04 4.13 -3.91
CA THR A 18 -17.68 4.32 -3.37
C THR A 18 -17.66 4.43 -1.84
N THR A 19 -18.74 4.95 -1.25
CA THR A 19 -18.96 5.09 0.19
C THR A 19 -19.04 3.75 0.92
N ILE A 20 -19.69 2.74 0.33
CA ILE A 20 -19.84 1.40 0.95
C ILE A 20 -18.50 0.67 0.97
N SER A 21 -17.72 0.78 -0.10
CA SER A 21 -16.36 0.22 -0.13
C SER A 21 -15.45 0.90 0.89
N LEU A 22 -15.53 2.22 1.03
CA LEU A 22 -14.71 2.96 1.99
C LEU A 22 -15.08 2.66 3.46
N SER A 23 -16.37 2.50 3.75
CA SER A 23 -16.84 2.14 5.09
C SER A 23 -16.45 0.70 5.44
N LEU A 24 -16.60 -0.23 4.51
CA LEU A 24 -16.16 -1.63 4.66
C LEU A 24 -14.64 -1.71 4.88
N PHE A 25 -13.85 -1.00 4.07
CA PHE A 25 -12.40 -0.91 4.24
C PHE A 25 -12.04 -0.41 5.65
N SER A 26 -12.68 0.66 6.11
CA SER A 26 -12.40 1.25 7.43
C SER A 26 -12.78 0.32 8.58
N PHE A 27 -13.93 -0.35 8.47
CA PHE A 27 -14.38 -1.34 9.45
C PHE A 27 -13.41 -2.53 9.52
N CYS A 28 -13.06 -3.10 8.38
CA CYS A 28 -12.09 -4.18 8.28
C CYS A 28 -10.68 -3.77 8.74
N ASN A 29 -10.27 -2.52 8.49
CA ASN A 29 -9.00 -1.98 8.97
C ASN A 29 -8.93 -1.91 10.49
N PHE A 30 -10.02 -1.49 11.13
CA PHE A 30 -10.12 -1.47 12.58
C PHE A 30 -9.94 -2.87 13.17
N PHE A 31 -10.64 -3.88 12.64
CA PHE A 31 -10.46 -5.26 13.05
C PHE A 31 -9.06 -5.80 12.73
N GLY A 32 -8.46 -5.43 11.61
CA GLY A 32 -7.08 -5.78 11.26
C GLY A 32 -6.07 -5.20 12.25
N ARG A 33 -6.29 -4.00 12.79
CA ARG A 33 -5.43 -3.40 13.82
C ARG A 33 -5.57 -4.12 15.16
N LEU A 34 -6.82 -4.36 15.59
CA LEU A 34 -7.11 -5.08 16.84
C LEU A 34 -6.56 -6.52 16.79
N GLY A 35 -6.90 -7.25 15.73
CA GLY A 35 -6.46 -8.61 15.50
C GLY A 35 -4.96 -8.69 15.28
N GLY A 36 -4.39 -7.84 14.43
CA GLY A 36 -2.95 -7.82 14.16
C GLY A 36 -2.10 -7.51 15.40
N GLY A 37 -2.56 -6.59 16.26
CA GLY A 37 -1.90 -6.31 17.54
C GLY A 37 -1.98 -7.49 18.51
N ALA A 38 -3.20 -8.00 18.76
CA ALA A 38 -3.43 -9.09 19.71
C ALA A 38 -2.78 -10.42 19.26
N ILE A 39 -2.93 -10.77 17.97
CA ILE A 39 -2.31 -11.95 17.36
C ILE A 39 -0.80 -11.80 17.34
N SER A 40 -0.25 -10.59 17.13
CA SER A 40 1.19 -10.36 17.19
C SER A 40 1.76 -10.61 18.58
N GLU A 41 1.11 -10.11 19.64
CA GLU A 41 1.54 -10.39 21.00
C GLU A 41 1.39 -11.88 21.36
N TYR A 42 0.30 -12.51 20.92
CA TYR A 42 0.06 -13.92 21.16
C TYR A 42 1.09 -14.82 20.45
N LEU A 43 1.39 -14.56 19.16
CA LEU A 43 2.40 -15.32 18.41
C LEU A 43 3.81 -15.11 18.95
N VAL A 44 4.17 -13.86 19.29
CA VAL A 44 5.49 -13.57 19.88
C VAL A 44 5.66 -14.31 21.20
N ARG A 45 4.62 -14.33 22.03
CA ARG A 45 4.67 -14.96 23.35
C ARG A 45 4.60 -16.49 23.29
N SER A 46 3.96 -17.06 22.27
CA SER A 46 3.74 -18.51 22.17
C SER A 46 4.74 -19.23 21.25
N TRP A 47 5.32 -18.57 20.24
CA TRP A 47 6.11 -19.23 19.18
C TRP A 47 7.48 -18.60 18.91
N THR A 48 7.87 -17.50 19.58
CA THR A 48 9.15 -16.81 19.35
C THR A 48 9.36 -16.41 17.88
N ILE A 49 8.27 -16.22 17.14
CA ILE A 49 8.34 -15.88 15.72
C ILE A 49 8.69 -14.39 15.62
N PRO A 50 9.76 -14.03 14.87
CA PRO A 50 10.12 -12.63 14.68
C PRO A 50 8.99 -11.90 13.96
N ARG A 51 8.66 -10.68 14.42
CA ARG A 51 7.68 -9.76 13.81
C ARG A 51 7.73 -9.69 12.29
N THR A 52 8.90 -9.90 11.71
CA THR A 52 9.14 -10.01 10.27
C THR A 52 8.21 -11.01 9.59
N ALA A 53 7.85 -12.12 10.25
CA ALA A 53 6.94 -13.11 9.70
C ALA A 53 5.52 -12.56 9.50
N LEU A 54 5.04 -11.69 10.40
CA LEU A 54 3.74 -11.03 10.23
C LEU A 54 3.78 -10.05 9.06
N ILE A 55 4.87 -9.30 8.92
CA ILE A 55 5.05 -8.39 7.77
C ILE A 55 5.08 -9.19 6.46
N ILE A 56 5.85 -10.28 6.39
CA ILE A 56 5.91 -11.15 5.19
C ILE A 56 4.53 -11.73 4.88
N CYS A 57 3.82 -12.25 5.88
CA CYS A 57 2.48 -12.81 5.69
C CYS A 57 1.49 -11.76 5.16
N THR A 58 1.48 -10.55 5.75
CA THR A 58 0.64 -9.46 5.24
C THR A 58 0.99 -9.06 3.81
N GLN A 59 2.27 -9.14 3.45
CA GLN A 59 2.73 -8.77 2.11
C GLN A 59 2.34 -9.80 1.06
N VAL A 60 2.38 -11.09 1.40
CA VAL A 60 1.85 -12.16 0.55
C VAL A 60 0.35 -11.97 0.33
N VAL A 61 -0.42 -11.71 1.38
CA VAL A 61 -1.87 -11.49 1.28
C VAL A 61 -2.20 -10.22 0.47
N MET A 62 -1.40 -9.16 0.59
CA MET A 62 -1.51 -7.97 -0.26
C MET A 62 -1.34 -8.29 -1.75
N ILE A 63 -0.37 -9.14 -2.12
CA ILE A 63 -0.16 -9.57 -3.51
C ILE A 63 -1.42 -10.27 -4.04
N PHE A 64 -1.99 -11.21 -3.28
CA PHE A 64 -3.25 -11.88 -3.66
C PHE A 64 -4.42 -10.89 -3.80
N THR A 65 -4.48 -9.89 -2.93
CA THR A 65 -5.55 -8.87 -2.95
C THR A 65 -5.47 -8.02 -4.22
N TYR A 66 -4.25 -7.61 -4.63
CA TYR A 66 -4.04 -6.91 -5.90
C TYR A 66 -4.35 -7.78 -7.11
N LEU A 67 -4.02 -9.08 -7.06
CA LEU A 67 -4.40 -10.04 -8.10
C LEU A 67 -5.93 -10.15 -8.24
N LEU A 68 -6.64 -10.20 -7.10
CA LEU A 68 -8.12 -10.17 -7.08
C LEU A 68 -8.67 -8.87 -7.68
N PHE A 69 -8.00 -7.75 -7.43
CA PHE A 69 -8.37 -6.45 -7.99
C PHE A 69 -8.22 -6.43 -9.53
N ALA A 70 -7.16 -7.07 -10.04
CA ALA A 70 -6.92 -7.20 -11.48
C ALA A 70 -7.97 -8.06 -12.21
N LEU A 71 -8.67 -8.96 -11.51
CA LEU A 71 -9.73 -9.79 -12.09
C LEU A 71 -11.05 -9.04 -12.37
N GLY A 72 -11.22 -7.81 -11.85
CA GLY A 72 -12.28 -6.88 -12.28
C GLY A 72 -13.74 -7.31 -12.04
N LEU A 73 -13.99 -8.40 -11.30
CA LEU A 73 -15.35 -8.89 -11.03
C LEU A 73 -16.02 -8.06 -9.92
N HIS A 74 -17.23 -7.54 -10.17
CA HIS A 74 -17.97 -6.66 -9.26
C HIS A 74 -18.24 -7.30 -7.88
N SER A 75 -18.42 -8.63 -7.83
CA SER A 75 -18.66 -9.38 -6.59
C SER A 75 -17.38 -9.59 -5.77
N THR A 76 -16.23 -9.78 -6.42
CA THR A 76 -14.94 -9.96 -5.74
C THR A 76 -14.37 -8.65 -5.23
N LEU A 77 -14.84 -7.52 -5.75
CA LEU A 77 -14.37 -6.19 -5.38
C LEU A 77 -14.63 -5.87 -3.90
N HIS A 78 -15.80 -6.22 -3.37
CA HIS A 78 -16.13 -6.04 -1.95
C HIS A 78 -15.26 -6.90 -1.04
N VAL A 79 -15.05 -8.16 -1.43
CA VAL A 79 -14.17 -9.09 -0.69
C VAL A 79 -12.72 -8.62 -0.72
N ALA A 80 -12.24 -8.16 -1.87
CA ALA A 80 -10.91 -7.61 -2.04
C ALA A 80 -10.72 -6.36 -1.16
N VAL A 81 -11.69 -5.45 -1.12
CA VAL A 81 -11.63 -4.24 -0.28
C VAL A 81 -11.62 -4.59 1.22
N ALA A 82 -12.42 -5.57 1.65
CA ALA A 82 -12.40 -6.05 3.03
C ALA A 82 -11.03 -6.66 3.40
N LEU A 83 -10.49 -7.52 2.55
CA LEU A 83 -9.19 -8.15 2.73
C LEU A 83 -8.05 -7.12 2.75
N LEU A 84 -8.11 -6.14 1.84
CA LEU A 84 -7.19 -5.00 1.78
C LEU A 84 -7.23 -4.22 3.11
N GLY A 85 -8.43 -3.94 3.64
CA GLY A 85 -8.63 -3.26 4.91
C GLY A 85 -7.94 -3.98 6.07
N ILE A 86 -8.19 -5.28 6.21
CA ILE A 86 -7.58 -6.12 7.25
C ILE A 86 -6.05 -6.09 7.14
N CYS A 87 -5.50 -6.36 5.94
CA CYS A 87 -4.07 -6.38 5.72
C CYS A 87 -3.41 -5.05 6.05
N TYR A 88 -4.00 -3.94 5.60
CA TYR A 88 -3.51 -2.60 5.86
C TYR A 88 -3.54 -2.27 7.37
N GLY A 89 -4.52 -2.80 8.10
CA GLY A 89 -4.64 -2.66 9.54
C GLY A 89 -3.53 -3.40 10.29
N ILE A 90 -3.26 -4.64 9.90
CA ILE A 90 -2.18 -5.46 10.48
C ILE A 90 -0.82 -4.83 10.16
N GLN A 91 -0.60 -4.38 8.93
CA GLN A 91 0.66 -3.74 8.51
C GLN A 91 0.95 -2.45 9.28
N PHE A 92 -0.09 -1.65 9.55
CA PHE A 92 0.04 -0.46 10.39
C PHE A 92 0.43 -0.81 11.84
N SER A 93 -0.22 -1.82 12.42
CA SER A 93 0.12 -2.32 13.77
C SER A 93 1.55 -2.84 13.84
N ALA A 94 1.96 -3.62 12.82
CA ALA A 94 3.31 -4.14 12.68
C ALA A 94 4.35 -3.03 12.57
N MET A 95 4.07 -1.97 11.80
CA MET A 95 4.97 -0.82 11.64
C MET A 95 5.15 -0.05 12.95
N ILE A 96 4.05 0.25 13.68
CA ILE A 96 4.12 0.92 14.99
C ILE A 96 5.00 0.15 15.94
N SER A 97 4.79 -1.16 16.03
CA SER A 97 5.47 -1.90 17.08
C SER A 97 6.86 -2.45 16.68
N ALA A 98 7.17 -2.48 15.37
CA ALA A 98 8.56 -2.53 14.89
C ALA A 98 9.33 -1.25 15.23
N SER A 99 8.73 -0.06 15.04
CA SER A 99 9.43 1.18 15.41
C SER A 99 9.59 1.34 16.93
N SER A 100 8.70 0.77 17.75
CA SER A 100 8.87 0.81 19.21
C SER A 100 9.96 -0.13 19.70
N GLU A 101 10.16 -1.27 19.05
CA GLU A 101 11.25 -2.21 19.36
C GLU A 101 12.61 -1.67 18.92
N LEU A 102 12.72 -1.12 17.71
CA LEU A 102 14.01 -0.68 17.16
C LEU A 102 14.56 0.58 17.83
N PHE A 103 13.68 1.49 18.26
CA PHE A 103 14.07 2.83 18.70
C PHE A 103 13.63 3.18 20.12
N GLY A 104 12.82 2.33 20.75
CA GLY A 104 12.27 2.58 22.07
C GLY A 104 11.19 3.68 22.11
N LEU A 105 10.45 3.73 23.21
CA LEU A 105 9.26 4.58 23.34
C LEU A 105 9.58 6.06 23.64
N LYS A 106 10.80 6.39 24.09
CA LYS A 106 11.17 7.71 24.62
C LYS A 106 11.02 8.85 23.60
N HIS A 107 11.27 8.58 22.32
CA HIS A 107 11.15 9.55 21.22
C HIS A 107 10.35 9.01 20.04
N PHE A 108 9.46 8.05 20.29
CA PHE A 108 8.73 7.31 19.26
C PHE A 108 8.07 8.21 18.21
N GLY A 109 7.36 9.25 18.65
CA GLY A 109 6.66 10.16 17.74
C GLY A 109 7.60 10.88 16.75
N LYS A 110 8.79 11.30 17.19
CA LYS A 110 9.78 11.97 16.31
C LYS A 110 10.36 10.99 15.29
N ILE A 111 10.69 9.78 15.73
CA ILE A 111 11.33 8.76 14.89
C ILE A 111 10.35 8.17 13.88
N TYR A 112 9.10 7.92 14.29
CA TYR A 112 8.05 7.43 13.40
C TYR A 112 7.73 8.44 12.29
N ASN A 113 7.70 9.74 12.61
CA ASN A 113 7.55 10.79 11.59
C ASN A 113 8.76 10.82 10.64
N PHE A 114 9.99 10.65 11.16
CA PHE A 114 11.19 10.56 10.32
C PHE A 114 11.17 9.35 9.37
N ILE A 115 10.75 8.17 9.85
CA ILE A 115 10.56 6.98 8.99
C ILE A 115 9.47 7.23 7.94
N SER A 116 8.37 7.89 8.34
CA SER A 116 7.28 8.23 7.43
C SER A 116 7.69 9.21 6.33
N LEU A 117 8.71 10.06 6.55
CA LEU A 117 9.29 10.91 5.50
C LEU A 117 9.99 10.12 4.38
N GLY A 118 10.37 8.86 4.63
CA GLY A 118 10.90 7.99 3.59
C GLY A 118 9.92 7.77 2.44
N ASN A 119 8.61 7.73 2.72
CA ASN A 119 7.58 7.53 1.70
C ASN A 119 7.50 8.67 0.66
N PRO A 120 7.34 9.96 1.06
CA PRO A 120 7.36 11.07 0.12
C PRO A 120 8.73 11.27 -0.54
N LEU A 121 9.85 11.01 0.16
CA LEU A 121 11.18 11.06 -0.44
C LEU A 121 11.35 10.03 -1.54
N GLY A 122 10.96 8.78 -1.29
CA GLY A 122 10.97 7.72 -2.30
C GLY A 122 10.08 8.07 -3.48
N ALA A 123 8.86 8.54 -3.23
CA ALA A 123 7.96 8.98 -4.28
C ALA A 123 8.56 10.11 -5.13
N LEU A 124 9.21 11.12 -4.53
CA LEU A 124 9.86 12.19 -5.26
C LEU A 124 11.01 11.69 -6.12
N LEU A 125 11.87 10.82 -5.58
CA LEU A 125 13.02 10.27 -6.31
C LEU A 125 12.55 9.42 -7.50
N PHE A 126 11.62 8.49 -7.28
CA PHE A 126 11.13 7.62 -8.34
C PHE A 126 10.28 8.36 -9.37
N ASN A 127 9.48 9.34 -8.97
CA ASN A 127 8.67 10.13 -9.90
C ASN A 127 9.56 11.06 -10.76
N SER A 128 10.60 11.65 -10.17
CA SER A 128 11.60 12.42 -10.93
C SER A 128 12.41 11.55 -11.89
N LEU A 129 12.74 10.31 -11.49
CA LEU A 129 13.43 9.35 -12.34
C LEU A 129 12.54 8.86 -13.50
N ALA A 130 11.27 8.57 -13.21
CA ALA A 130 10.29 8.19 -14.23
C ALA A 130 10.05 9.33 -15.24
N GLY A 131 9.98 10.58 -14.75
CA GLY A 131 9.93 11.77 -15.62
C GLY A 131 11.18 11.89 -16.50
N TYR A 132 12.37 11.66 -15.94
CA TYR A 132 13.61 11.67 -16.72
C TYR A 132 13.63 10.63 -17.84
N PHE A 133 13.20 9.39 -17.57
CA PHE A 133 13.06 8.37 -18.62
C PHE A 133 12.00 8.76 -19.65
N TYR A 134 10.86 9.27 -19.21
CA TYR A 134 9.81 9.72 -20.13
C TYR A 134 10.31 10.82 -21.09
N ASP A 135 11.02 11.81 -20.57
CA ASP A 135 11.58 12.89 -21.38
C ASP A 135 12.61 12.37 -22.39
N LEU A 136 13.45 11.40 -22.01
CA LEU A 136 14.40 10.74 -22.92
C LEU A 136 13.70 9.96 -24.05
N GLU A 137 12.61 9.26 -23.72
CA GLU A 137 11.78 8.54 -24.70
C GLU A 137 11.06 9.52 -25.65
N VAL A 138 10.56 10.65 -25.13
CA VAL A 138 9.95 11.73 -25.93
C VAL A 138 10.97 12.34 -26.89
N GLU A 139 12.19 12.65 -26.43
CA GLU A 139 13.27 13.15 -27.29
C GLU A 139 13.65 12.16 -28.40
N LYS A 140 13.70 10.86 -28.10
CA LYS A 140 13.91 9.81 -29.11
C LYS A 140 12.80 9.74 -30.16
N GLN A 141 11.54 9.88 -29.75
CA GLN A 141 10.41 9.87 -30.68
C GLN A 141 10.41 11.13 -31.57
N HIS A 142 10.74 12.30 -31.02
CA HIS A 142 10.88 13.53 -31.80
C HIS A 142 12.04 13.46 -32.81
N ALA A 143 13.18 12.88 -32.42
CA ALA A 143 14.32 12.67 -33.33
C ALA A 143 13.98 11.71 -34.49
N THR A 144 13.20 10.66 -34.22
CA THR A 144 12.80 9.67 -35.24
C THR A 144 11.75 10.23 -36.22
N THR A 145 10.84 11.09 -35.74
CA THR A 145 9.80 11.71 -36.58
C THR A 145 10.41 12.73 -37.55
N THR A 146 11.42 13.48 -37.10
CA THR A 146 12.11 14.47 -37.94
C THR A 146 12.88 13.81 -39.08
N ASP A 147 13.40 12.58 -38.92
CA ASP A 147 14.13 11.85 -39.97
C ASP A 147 13.20 11.32 -41.10
N PHE A 148 11.93 11.03 -40.78
CA PHE A 148 10.93 10.60 -41.76
C PHE A 148 10.33 11.74 -42.59
N ASP A 149 10.43 12.99 -42.13
CA ASP A 149 9.92 14.18 -42.86
C ASP A 149 10.97 14.79 -43.83
N VAL A 150 12.20 14.25 -43.88
CA VAL A 150 13.28 14.73 -44.78
C VAL A 150 13.69 13.72 -45.88
N ALA A 151 12.96 12.60 -46.01
CA ALA A 151 13.19 11.58 -47.03
C ALA A 151 12.18 11.63 -48.19
#